data_AF-A0A850AQ34-F1
#
_entry.id   AF-A0A850AQ34-F1
#
_cell.length_a   1.000
_cell.length_b   1.000
_cell.length_c   1.000
_cell.angle_alpha   90.00
_cell.angle_beta   90.00
_cell.angle_gamma   90.00
#
_symmetry.space_group_name_H-M   'P 1'
#
loop_
_entity.id
_entity.type
_entity.pdbx_description
1 polymer ?
#
loop_
_entity_poly.entity_id
_entity_poly.type
_entity_poly.pdbx_seq_one_letter_code
_entity_poly.pdbx_strand_id
1 'polypeptide(L)' 'MRELENDGLIHREVHQVIPPKVEYSLTGRGKTAIPVIEQLREWGVKYRDEEL' A
#
# COMPACT_ATOMS: atom_id res chain seq x y z
N MET A 1 6.07 7.89 -2.85
CA MET A 1 6.50 7.24 -1.58
C MET A 1 6.59 8.24 -0.45
N ARG A 2 7.35 9.33 -0.62
CA ARG A 2 7.46 10.41 0.39
C ARG A 2 6.12 10.97 0.89
N GLU A 3 5.12 11.12 0.03
CA GLU A 3 3.78 11.58 0.45
C GLU A 3 3.08 10.58 1.38
N LEU A 4 3.07 9.29 1.02
CA LEU A 4 2.46 8.24 1.85
C LEU A 4 3.21 8.01 3.18
N GLU A 5 4.53 8.28 3.20
CA GLU A 5 5.30 8.32 4.44
C GLU A 5 4.90 9.53 5.30
N ASN A 6 4.80 10.73 4.70
CA ASN A 6 4.37 11.96 5.38
C ASN A 6 2.93 11.85 5.94
N ASP A 7 2.04 11.18 5.22
CA ASP A 7 0.65 10.94 5.65
C ASP A 7 0.54 9.83 6.71
N GLY A 8 1.66 9.18 7.04
CA GLY A 8 1.74 8.12 8.04
C GLY A 8 1.10 6.81 7.59
N LEU A 9 1.00 6.57 6.29
CA LEU A 9 0.48 5.33 5.70
C LEU A 9 1.59 4.30 5.47
N ILE A 10 2.80 4.75 5.16
CA ILE A 10 3.98 3.92 4.94
C ILE A 10 5.02 4.18 6.03
N HIS A 11 5.54 3.12 6.63
CA HIS A 11 6.74 3.13 7.46
C HIS A 11 7.96 2.80 6.60
N ARG A 12 9.02 3.58 6.77
CA ARG A 12 10.31 3.39 6.12
C ARG A 12 11.35 3.01 7.17
N GLU A 13 11.96 1.84 6.99
CA GLU A 13 13.02 1.33 7.88
C GLU A 13 14.33 1.22 7.11
N VAL A 14 15.42 1.72 7.72
CA VAL A 14 16.77 1.64 7.15
C VAL A 14 17.60 0.66 7.98
N HIS A 15 17.98 -0.44 7.34
CA HIS A 15 18.84 -1.44 7.93
C HIS A 15 20.30 -1.14 7.57
N GLN A 16 21.12 -0.88 8.59
CA GLN A 16 22.56 -0.60 8.44
C GLN A 16 23.38 -1.89 8.27
N VAL A 17 22.99 -2.72 7.30
CA VAL A 17 23.72 -3.92 6.88
C VAL A 17 24.60 -3.59 5.67
N ILE A 18 25.52 -4.48 5.27
CA ILE A 18 26.29 -4.34 4.04
C ILE A 18 25.78 -5.38 3.04
N PRO A 19 25.22 -4.98 1.89
CA PRO A 19 24.91 -3.60 1.47
C PRO A 19 23.72 -3.00 2.24
N PRO A 20 23.63 -1.67 2.40
CA PRO A 20 22.54 -1.03 3.13
C PRO A 20 21.19 -1.35 2.48
N LYS A 21 20.21 -1.72 3.30
CA LYS A 21 18.86 -2.11 2.84
C LYS A 21 17.83 -1.12 3.37
N VAL A 22 16.88 -0.77 2.52
CA VAL A 22 15.71 0.02 2.90
C VAL A 22 14.48 -0.84 2.70
N GLU A 23 13.64 -0.92 3.72
CA GLU A 23 12.37 -1.63 3.67
C GLU A 23 11.22 -0.65 3.90
N TYR A 24 10.10 -0.96 3.26
CA TYR A 24 8.88 -0.19 3.37
C TYR A 24 7.74 -1.13 3.75
N SER A 25 6.93 -0.70 4.72
CA SER A 25 5.78 -1.46 5.18
C SER A 25 4.58 -0.53 5.43
N LEU A 26 3.37 -1.09 5.39
CA LEU A 26 2.19 -0.33 5.78
C LEU A 26 2.18 -0.14 7.30
N THR A 27 1.91 1.08 7.74
CA THR A 27 1.60 1.35 9.15
C THR A 27 0.23 0.76 9.51
N GLY A 28 -0.11 0.76 10.80
CA GLY A 28 -1.47 0.41 11.23
C GLY A 28 -2.56 1.24 10.53
N ARG A 29 -2.30 2.55 10.33
CA ARG A 29 -3.17 3.46 9.57
C ARG A 29 -3.17 3.12 8.07
N GLY A 30 -2.02 2.81 7.48
CA GLY A 30 -1.93 2.37 6.08
C GLY A 30 -2.77 1.14 5.79
N LYS A 31 -2.81 0.18 6.72
CA LYS A 31 -3.62 -1.03 6.60
C LYS A 31 -5.12 -0.76 6.57
N THR A 32 -5.61 0.36 7.14
CA THR A 32 -7.04 0.69 7.09
C THR A 32 -7.51 1.09 5.69
N ALA A 33 -6.59 1.37 4.76
CA ALA A 33 -6.93 1.61 3.35
C ALA A 33 -7.20 0.31 2.57
N ILE A 34 -6.74 -0.85 3.06
CA ILE A 34 -6.88 -2.14 2.37
C ILE A 34 -8.35 -2.44 2.04
N PRO A 35 -9.32 -2.35 2.97
CA PRO A 35 -10.71 -2.65 2.64
C PRO A 35 -11.31 -1.75 1.57
N VAL A 36 -10.85 -0.50 1.45
CA VAL A 36 -11.32 0.44 0.41
C VAL A 36 -10.74 0.04 -0.95
N ILE A 37 -9.44 -0.28 -1.00
CA ILE A 37 -8.77 -0.73 -2.21
C ILE A 37 -9.37 -2.05 -2.71
N GLU A 38 -9.69 -2.98 -1.80
CA GLU A 38 -10.36 -4.24 -2.16
C GLU A 38 -11.76 -4.00 -2.74
N GLN A 39 -12.55 -3.10 -2.16
CA GLN A 39 -13.86 -2.74 -2.73
C GLN A 39 -13.73 -2.13 -4.14
N LEU A 40 -12.74 -1.26 -4.36
CA LEU A 40 -12.45 -0.71 -5.69
C LEU A 40 -12.03 -1.81 -6.68
N ARG A 41 -11.22 -2.77 -6.22
CA ARG A 41 -10.81 -3.93 -7.01
C ARG A 41 -12.04 -4.77 -7.38
N GLU A 42 -12.89 -5.12 -6.43
CA GLU A 42 -14.10 -5.91 -6.66
C GLU A 42 -15.03 -5.22 -7.67
N TRP A 43 -15.25 -3.92 -7.51
CA TRP A 43 -16.02 -3.13 -8.47
C TRP A 43 -15.40 -3.19 -9.88
N GLY A 44 -14.08 -2.99 -9.98
CA GLY A 44 -13.38 -3.02 -11.27
C GLY A 44 -13.33 -4.40 -11.93
N VAL A 45 -13.40 -5.48 -11.15
CA VAL A 45 -13.55 -6.85 -11.68
C VAL A 45 -14.95 -7.05 -12.23
N LYS A 46 -15.99 -6.70 -11.46
CA LYS A 46 -17.39 -6.80 -11.90
C LYS A 46 -17.64 -6.03 -13.20
N TYR A 47 -17.16 -4.79 -13.26
CA TYR A 47 -17.34 -3.95 -14.45
C TYR A 47 -16.64 -4.53 -15.70
N ARG A 48 -15.47 -5.15 -15.52
CA ARG A 48 -14.73 -5.78 -16.63
C ARG A 48 -15.42 -7.05 -17.12
N ASP A 49 -16.00 -7.83 -16.20
CA ASP A 49 -16.72 -9.05 -16.52
C ASP A 49 -18.09 -8.75 -17.17
N GLU A 50 -18.65 -7.56 -16.98
CA GLU A 50 -19.88 -7.09 -17.65
C GLU A 50 -19.65 -6.60 -19.10
N GLU A 51 -18.40 -6.32 -19.51
CA GLU A 51 -18.02 -5.91 -20.88
C GLU A 51 -17.55 -7.07 -21.78
N LEU A 52 -17.62 -8.34 -21.32
CA LEU A 52 -17.34 -9.57 -22.08
C LEU A 52 -18.60 -10.41 -22.32
#